data_AF-A0A661BV23-F1
#
_entry.id   AF-A0A661BV23-F1
#
_cell.length_a   1.000
_cell.length_b   1.000
_cell.length_c   1.000
_cell.angle_alpha   90.00
_cell.angle_beta   90.00
_cell.angle_gamma   90.00
#
_symmetry.space_group_name_H-M   'P 1'
#
loop_
_entity.id
_entity.type
_entity.pdbx_description
1 polymer ?
#
loop_
_entity_poly.entity_id
_entity_poly.type
_entity_poly.pdbx_seq_one_letter_code
_entity_poly.pdbx_strand_id
1 'polypeptide(L)'
;VTAAYGLGETMVQGAVNPDEFYVYKQGLKQNRPAILNRTLGSKLIKMIYSDEAAHARSVKTVDVEECDQKRFCLNDEQVEELARHAVTIEQHYGRPMDIEWAQDGVDGNIYIVQARPETVESRSSTTVIERYKLKQQGEVLLEGRAIGQRIGAGPISLIKDPGEMSRFKTGDVLVTDMTDPDWEPIMKRAAAIVTNRGGRTCHAAIIARELGIPAIVGCANATEVLKDGVDITVSCAEGDAGKIYQGLLDFEIIRTDTGDMPELPTKIMLNVATPGRAFAFSRLPNAGIGLARLEFIINNTIGVHPKALLQFEQQTEDLQKLIKQRIAGYRDPVSFYVDKLVEGIATLAAAFSPKPVIVRLSDFKSNEYAKLLGGEKFEPEEENPMIGFRGTSRYLSEMFRDCFELECRALKTVRDDMGLTNIEIMVPFCRTVEEAEQVIQLLAENGLKRGENNLRIIMMCEIPSNAVLAEEFLKYFDGFSIGSNDMTQLTLGLDRDSGLIADLFDERDPAVKKLLTMAIDACHKQNKYIGICGQGPSDYPDFAEWLFEQNITSISLNPDTVVNTWLHLAKINT
;
A
#
# COMPACT_ATOMS: atom_id res chain seq x y z
N VAL A 1 -10.31 -9.10 9.56
CA VAL A 1 -10.50 -9.50 10.97
C VAL A 1 -10.03 -8.37 11.85
N THR A 2 -10.82 -7.98 12.86
CA THR A 2 -10.40 -7.03 13.90
C THR A 2 -10.44 -7.72 15.25
N ALA A 3 -9.51 -7.40 16.15
CA ALA A 3 -9.39 -8.07 17.45
C ALA A 3 -8.85 -7.13 18.56
N ALA A 4 -9.34 -7.30 19.78
CA ALA A 4 -8.88 -6.61 20.99
C ALA A 4 -9.12 -7.49 22.23
N TYR A 5 -8.52 -7.14 23.37
CA TYR A 5 -8.71 -7.88 24.62
C TYR A 5 -10.04 -7.53 25.29
N GLY A 6 -10.61 -8.52 26.00
CA GLY A 6 -11.85 -8.37 26.77
C GLY A 6 -13.11 -8.62 25.94
N LEU A 7 -14.26 -8.26 26.51
CA LEU A 7 -15.55 -8.40 25.82
C LEU A 7 -15.61 -7.47 24.60
N GLY A 8 -16.16 -7.98 23.49
CA GLY A 8 -16.16 -7.31 22.18
C GLY A 8 -16.98 -6.01 22.11
N GLU A 9 -17.77 -5.70 23.13
CA GLU A 9 -18.59 -4.49 23.18
C GLU A 9 -17.75 -3.20 23.06
N THR A 10 -16.52 -3.19 23.61
CA THR A 10 -15.59 -2.05 23.45
C THR A 10 -15.17 -1.82 22.00
N MET A 11 -15.13 -2.87 21.18
CA MET A 11 -14.81 -2.75 19.76
C MET A 11 -16.02 -2.28 18.95
N VAL A 12 -17.21 -2.84 19.22
CA VAL A 12 -18.46 -2.47 18.53
C VAL A 12 -18.79 -1.00 18.79
N GLN A 13 -18.63 -0.55 20.03
CA GLN A 13 -18.80 0.86 20.42
C GLN A 13 -17.66 1.76 19.92
N GLY A 14 -16.54 1.20 19.44
CA GLY A 14 -15.37 1.98 19.02
C GLY A 14 -14.58 2.61 20.17
N ALA A 15 -14.74 2.15 21.40
CA ALA A 15 -14.02 2.63 22.56
C ALA A 15 -12.53 2.21 22.55
N VAL A 16 -12.18 1.17 21.80
CA VAL A 16 -10.81 0.66 21.64
C VAL A 16 -10.36 0.69 20.18
N ASN A 17 -9.06 0.94 19.95
CA ASN A 17 -8.43 0.78 18.64
C ASN A 17 -7.88 -0.65 18.53
N PRO A 18 -8.53 -1.54 17.73
CA PRO A 18 -8.18 -2.95 17.67
C PRO A 18 -7.00 -3.21 16.73
N ASP A 19 -6.42 -4.39 16.88
CA ASP A 19 -5.58 -5.01 15.86
C ASP A 19 -6.42 -5.29 14.61
N GLU A 20 -5.81 -5.15 13.43
CA GLU A 20 -6.45 -5.47 12.15
C GLU A 20 -5.60 -6.44 11.34
N PHE A 21 -6.29 -7.41 10.73
CA PHE A 21 -5.70 -8.42 9.87
C PHE A 21 -6.49 -8.54 8.58
N TYR A 22 -5.78 -8.56 7.46
CA TYR A 22 -6.33 -8.92 6.15
C TYR A 22 -5.94 -10.34 5.79
N VAL A 23 -6.91 -11.14 5.34
CA VAL A 23 -6.69 -12.56 5.02
C VAL A 23 -7.19 -12.85 3.60
N TYR A 24 -6.36 -13.51 2.81
CA TYR A 24 -6.64 -13.86 1.42
C TYR A 24 -7.47 -15.13 1.31
N LYS A 25 -8.72 -15.00 0.87
CA LYS A 25 -9.66 -16.12 0.75
C LYS A 25 -9.13 -17.29 -0.10
N GLN A 26 -8.44 -17.01 -1.21
CA GLN A 26 -7.89 -18.10 -2.05
C GLN A 26 -6.71 -18.80 -1.39
N GLY A 27 -5.86 -18.07 -0.64
CA GLY A 27 -4.78 -18.67 0.15
C GLY A 27 -5.32 -19.67 1.18
N LEU A 28 -6.37 -19.27 1.92
CA LEU A 28 -7.07 -20.17 2.85
C LEU A 28 -7.62 -21.42 2.15
N LYS A 29 -8.28 -21.25 0.99
CA LYS A 29 -8.82 -22.37 0.21
C LYS A 29 -7.74 -23.35 -0.25
N GLN A 30 -6.53 -22.86 -0.48
CA GLN A 30 -5.36 -23.65 -0.88
C GLN A 30 -4.56 -24.20 0.32
N ASN A 31 -4.99 -23.94 1.56
CA ASN A 31 -4.26 -24.27 2.79
C ASN A 31 -2.83 -23.71 2.80
N ARG A 32 -2.67 -22.49 2.32
CA ARG A 32 -1.42 -21.72 2.35
C ARG A 32 -1.53 -20.56 3.35
N PRO A 33 -0.41 -20.05 3.88
CA PRO A 33 -0.40 -18.85 4.69
C PRO A 33 -1.11 -17.71 3.95
N ALA A 34 -2.11 -17.11 4.58
CA ALA A 34 -3.08 -16.24 3.91
C ALA A 34 -3.14 -14.82 4.45
N ILE A 35 -2.44 -14.51 5.54
CA ILE A 35 -2.44 -13.17 6.12
C ILE A 35 -1.65 -12.21 5.22
N LEU A 36 -2.33 -11.21 4.68
CA LEU A 36 -1.77 -10.21 3.76
C LEU A 36 -1.23 -8.98 4.47
N ASN A 37 -1.80 -8.60 5.60
CA ASN A 37 -1.42 -7.38 6.31
C ASN A 37 -1.80 -7.48 7.79
N ARG A 38 -0.93 -6.95 8.65
CA ARG A 38 -1.18 -6.80 10.08
C ARG A 38 -0.98 -5.35 10.51
N THR A 39 -1.96 -4.79 11.23
CA THR A 39 -1.89 -3.47 11.84
C THR A 39 -2.12 -3.60 13.34
N LEU A 40 -1.12 -3.20 14.13
CA LEU A 40 -1.20 -3.24 15.60
C LEU A 40 -2.11 -2.09 16.10
N GLY A 41 -3.14 -2.43 16.86
CA GLY A 41 -3.97 -1.46 17.57
C GLY A 41 -3.37 -1.05 18.90
N SER A 42 -3.67 0.16 19.38
CA SER A 42 -3.18 0.62 20.68
C SER A 42 -3.75 -0.19 21.85
N LYS A 43 -4.95 -0.75 21.70
CA LYS A 43 -5.60 -1.63 22.69
C LYS A 43 -5.53 -1.10 24.13
N LEU A 44 -5.78 0.20 24.34
CA LEU A 44 -5.56 0.85 25.64
C LEU A 44 -6.43 0.30 26.76
N ILE A 45 -7.65 -0.14 26.44
CA ILE A 45 -8.66 -0.59 27.41
C ILE A 45 -9.25 -1.94 27.01
N LYS A 46 -9.71 -2.71 28.00
CA LYS A 46 -10.46 -3.96 27.85
C LYS A 46 -11.64 -4.01 28.82
N MET A 47 -12.73 -4.66 28.40
CA MET A 47 -13.88 -4.91 29.28
C MET A 47 -13.80 -6.31 29.87
N ILE A 48 -13.96 -6.42 31.19
CA ILE A 48 -13.90 -7.68 31.95
C ILE A 48 -15.14 -7.82 32.84
N TYR A 49 -15.41 -9.04 33.30
CA TYR A 49 -16.45 -9.27 34.31
C TYR A 49 -16.10 -8.59 35.63
N SER A 50 -17.12 -8.06 36.30
CA SER A 50 -17.00 -7.52 37.65
C SER A 50 -17.27 -8.59 38.70
N ASP A 51 -16.76 -8.39 39.91
CA ASP A 51 -17.07 -9.23 41.06
C ASP A 51 -18.48 -8.94 41.65
N GLU A 52 -19.16 -7.87 41.21
CA GLU A 52 -20.49 -7.47 41.68
C GLU A 52 -21.60 -7.94 40.73
N ALA A 53 -22.33 -8.99 41.11
CA ALA A 53 -23.48 -9.51 40.35
C ALA A 53 -24.76 -8.65 40.50
N ALA A 54 -24.63 -7.32 40.51
CA ALA A 54 -25.77 -6.40 40.49
C ALA A 54 -26.16 -6.03 39.05
N HIS A 55 -27.46 -5.91 38.77
CA HIS A 55 -27.97 -5.47 37.47
C HIS A 55 -27.31 -4.13 37.06
N ALA A 56 -26.79 -4.08 35.83
CA ALA A 56 -26.02 -2.97 35.23
C ALA A 56 -24.59 -2.74 35.76
N ARG A 57 -24.03 -3.60 36.62
CA ARG A 57 -22.62 -3.51 37.07
C ARG A 57 -21.78 -4.76 36.80
N SER A 58 -22.31 -5.75 36.10
CA SER A 58 -21.66 -7.05 35.86
C SER A 58 -20.36 -7.00 35.05
N VAL A 59 -20.04 -5.87 34.44
CA VAL A 59 -18.82 -5.66 33.64
C VAL A 59 -18.15 -4.34 34.04
N LYS A 60 -16.82 -4.30 33.93
CA LYS A 60 -16.01 -3.09 34.16
C LYS A 60 -14.94 -2.96 33.09
N THR A 61 -14.64 -1.73 32.70
CA THR A 61 -13.55 -1.41 31.77
C THR A 61 -12.28 -1.11 32.55
N VAL A 62 -11.17 -1.72 32.15
CA VAL A 62 -9.86 -1.57 32.78
C VAL A 62 -8.79 -1.31 31.72
N ASP A 63 -7.68 -0.72 32.13
CA ASP A 63 -6.52 -0.54 31.24
C ASP A 63 -5.88 -1.89 30.90
N VAL A 64 -5.35 -1.99 29.68
CA VAL A 64 -4.54 -3.13 29.23
C VAL A 64 -3.09 -2.88 29.64
N GLU A 65 -2.40 -3.93 30.09
CA GLU A 65 -0.97 -3.82 30.44
C GLU A 65 -0.14 -3.41 29.21
N GLU A 66 0.88 -2.57 29.41
CA GLU A 66 1.68 -2.01 28.31
C GLU A 66 2.36 -3.10 27.46
N CYS A 67 2.69 -4.26 28.05
CA CYS A 67 3.25 -5.40 27.34
C CYS A 67 2.25 -6.02 26.35
N ASP A 68 0.97 -6.07 26.69
CA ASP A 68 -0.11 -6.62 25.87
C ASP A 68 -0.54 -5.65 24.77
N GLN A 69 -0.49 -4.34 25.04
CA GLN A 69 -0.73 -3.29 24.04
C GLN A 69 0.25 -3.41 22.85
N LYS A 70 1.51 -3.78 23.13
CA LYS A 70 2.59 -3.93 22.15
C LYS A 70 2.61 -5.29 21.44
N ARG A 71 1.60 -6.13 21.64
CA ARG A 71 1.47 -7.47 21.01
C ARG A 71 0.16 -7.58 20.25
N PHE A 72 0.16 -8.41 19.21
CA PHE A 72 -1.09 -8.83 18.58
C PHE A 72 -1.87 -9.73 19.54
N CYS A 73 -3.17 -9.47 19.69
CA CYS A 73 -4.03 -10.27 20.57
C CYS A 73 -4.38 -11.65 20.00
N LEU A 74 -4.16 -11.88 18.70
CA LEU A 74 -4.29 -13.17 18.03
C LEU A 74 -2.96 -13.56 17.38
N ASN A 75 -2.66 -14.85 17.37
CA ASN A 75 -1.61 -15.43 16.55
C ASN A 75 -2.13 -15.75 15.13
N ASP A 76 -1.21 -16.08 14.22
CA ASP A 76 -1.54 -16.33 12.82
C ASP A 76 -2.53 -17.50 12.61
N GLU A 77 -2.40 -18.58 13.38
CA GLU A 77 -3.29 -19.75 13.30
C GLU A 77 -4.73 -19.38 13.66
N GLN A 78 -4.91 -18.61 14.73
CA GLN A 78 -6.21 -18.12 15.19
C GLN A 78 -6.86 -17.16 14.18
N VAL A 79 -6.06 -16.27 13.57
CA VAL A 79 -6.55 -15.35 12.53
C VAL A 79 -7.03 -16.14 11.31
N GLU A 80 -6.29 -17.17 10.89
CA GLU A 80 -6.68 -18.01 9.77
C GLU A 80 -7.89 -18.91 10.09
N GLU A 81 -7.97 -19.48 11.29
CA GLU A 81 -9.12 -20.26 11.76
C GLU A 81 -10.41 -19.42 11.72
N LEU A 82 -10.37 -18.24 12.31
CA LEU A 82 -11.50 -17.31 12.29
C LEU A 82 -11.86 -16.89 10.85
N ALA A 83 -10.88 -16.68 9.99
CA ALA A 83 -11.13 -16.37 8.59
C ALA A 83 -11.76 -17.56 7.83
N ARG A 84 -11.41 -18.81 8.16
CA ARG A 84 -12.09 -20.02 7.61
C ARG A 84 -13.54 -20.10 8.07
N HIS A 85 -13.84 -19.78 9.32
CA HIS A 85 -15.22 -19.66 9.80
C HIS A 85 -15.98 -18.59 9.00
N ALA A 86 -15.39 -17.41 8.81
CA ALA A 86 -16.01 -16.33 8.05
C ALA A 86 -16.32 -16.73 6.59
N VAL A 87 -15.38 -17.39 5.91
CA VAL A 87 -15.57 -17.89 4.53
C VAL A 87 -16.68 -18.95 4.48
N THR A 88 -16.75 -19.84 5.46
CA THR A 88 -17.79 -20.88 5.55
C THR A 88 -19.18 -20.25 5.72
N ILE A 89 -19.29 -19.24 6.58
CA ILE A 89 -20.53 -18.48 6.82
C ILE A 89 -20.93 -17.73 5.55
N GLU A 90 -20.01 -17.01 4.91
CA GLU A 90 -20.28 -16.31 3.64
C GLU A 90 -20.78 -17.27 2.55
N GLN A 91 -20.16 -18.45 2.40
CA GLN A 91 -20.58 -19.46 1.44
C GLN A 91 -21.97 -20.01 1.74
N HIS A 92 -22.31 -20.20 3.02
CA HIS A 92 -23.63 -20.65 3.44
C HIS A 92 -24.73 -19.64 3.08
N TYR A 93 -24.49 -18.34 3.32
CA TYR A 93 -25.47 -17.27 3.05
C TYR A 93 -25.44 -16.72 1.62
N GLY A 94 -24.42 -17.05 0.84
CA GLY A 94 -24.25 -16.64 -0.56
C GLY A 94 -24.08 -15.13 -0.77
N ARG A 95 -23.63 -14.40 0.26
CA ARG A 95 -23.48 -12.94 0.25
C ARG A 95 -22.43 -12.49 1.28
N PRO A 96 -21.85 -11.28 1.16
CA PRO A 96 -20.96 -10.73 2.17
C PRO A 96 -21.61 -10.66 3.56
N MET A 97 -20.83 -10.99 4.60
CA MET A 97 -21.31 -11.10 5.98
C MET A 97 -20.47 -10.24 6.93
N ASP A 98 -21.15 -9.58 7.87
CA ASP A 98 -20.61 -8.97 9.07
C ASP A 98 -20.75 -9.97 10.24
N ILE A 99 -19.65 -10.28 10.92
CA ILE A 99 -19.53 -11.40 11.85
C ILE A 99 -18.86 -10.94 13.14
N GLU A 100 -19.51 -11.18 14.27
CA GLU A 100 -18.96 -11.01 15.60
C GLU A 100 -18.52 -12.36 16.15
N TRP A 101 -17.39 -12.37 16.85
CA TRP A 101 -16.75 -13.56 17.39
C TRP A 101 -16.13 -13.25 18.75
N ALA A 102 -15.87 -14.30 19.52
CA ALA A 102 -15.15 -14.23 20.78
C ALA A 102 -14.22 -15.45 20.93
N GLN A 103 -13.05 -15.25 21.52
CA GLN A 103 -12.24 -16.36 22.01
C GLN A 103 -12.46 -16.51 23.51
N ASP A 104 -12.84 -17.70 23.97
CA ASP A 104 -13.01 -17.95 25.39
C ASP A 104 -11.63 -18.13 26.06
N GLY A 105 -11.39 -17.38 27.14
CA GLY A 105 -10.13 -17.41 27.88
C GLY A 105 -9.93 -18.64 28.76
N VAL A 106 -10.96 -19.49 28.94
CA VAL A 106 -10.91 -20.73 29.74
C VAL A 106 -10.52 -21.91 28.88
N ASP A 107 -11.20 -22.13 27.75
CA ASP A 107 -10.96 -23.28 26.87
C ASP A 107 -10.08 -22.95 25.66
N GLY A 108 -9.91 -21.67 25.33
CA GLY A 108 -9.10 -21.18 24.22
C GLY A 108 -9.79 -21.23 22.85
N ASN A 109 -11.04 -21.70 22.77
CA ASN A 109 -11.76 -21.90 21.50
C ASN A 109 -12.37 -20.60 20.97
N ILE A 110 -12.52 -20.53 19.64
CA ILE A 110 -13.17 -19.41 18.94
C ILE A 110 -14.66 -19.72 18.72
N TYR A 111 -15.51 -18.80 19.14
CA TYR A 111 -16.96 -18.87 19.01
C TYR A 111 -17.49 -17.72 18.14
N ILE A 112 -18.44 -18.02 17.26
CA ILE A 112 -19.18 -17.00 16.49
C ILE A 112 -20.42 -16.61 17.31
N VAL A 113 -20.53 -15.33 17.66
CA VAL A 113 -21.62 -14.83 18.51
C VAL A 113 -22.75 -14.19 17.71
N GLN A 114 -22.45 -13.61 16.55
CA GLN A 114 -23.45 -13.04 15.64
C GLN A 114 -22.95 -13.12 14.19
N ALA A 115 -23.85 -13.30 13.23
CA ALA A 115 -23.58 -13.14 11.81
C ALA A 115 -24.79 -12.50 11.11
N ARG A 116 -24.56 -11.43 10.34
CA ARG A 116 -25.59 -10.73 9.58
C ARG A 116 -25.06 -10.28 8.21
N PRO A 117 -25.92 -10.07 7.19
CA PRO A 117 -25.46 -9.57 5.89
C PRO A 117 -24.79 -8.19 6.00
N GLU A 118 -23.73 -7.97 5.22
CA GLU A 118 -23.11 -6.64 5.05
C GLU A 118 -24.00 -5.78 4.14
N THR A 119 -24.24 -4.52 4.52
CA THR A 119 -25.26 -3.65 3.91
C THR A 119 -24.71 -2.54 3.02
N VAL A 120 -23.41 -2.24 3.04
CA VAL A 120 -22.86 -1.02 2.43
C VAL A 120 -22.31 -1.23 1.02
N GLU A 121 -21.48 -2.25 0.80
CA GLU A 121 -20.89 -2.48 -0.53
C GLU A 121 -21.95 -2.93 -1.56
N SER A 122 -23.05 -3.53 -1.09
CA SER A 122 -24.18 -3.98 -1.93
C SER A 122 -24.91 -2.86 -2.67
N ARG A 123 -24.72 -1.59 -2.29
CA ARG A 123 -25.36 -0.42 -2.89
C ARG A 123 -24.46 0.36 -3.86
N SER A 124 -23.17 0.04 -3.96
CA SER A 124 -22.27 0.71 -4.91
C SER A 124 -22.56 0.23 -6.33
N SER A 125 -22.99 1.14 -7.21
CA SER A 125 -23.14 0.84 -8.64
C SER A 125 -21.77 0.54 -9.22
N THR A 126 -21.57 -0.69 -9.70
CA THR A 126 -20.29 -1.22 -10.22
C THR A 126 -19.71 -0.48 -11.44
N THR A 127 -20.44 0.47 -12.05
CA THR A 127 -20.05 1.13 -13.29
C THR A 127 -19.41 2.51 -13.12
N VAL A 128 -19.55 3.19 -11.97
CA VAL A 128 -18.99 4.53 -11.78
C VAL A 128 -18.00 4.53 -10.62
N ILE A 129 -16.73 4.78 -10.92
CA ILE A 129 -15.67 4.93 -9.93
C ILE A 129 -15.46 6.41 -9.64
N GLU A 130 -15.65 6.81 -8.38
CA GLU A 130 -15.34 8.15 -7.90
C GLU A 130 -13.98 8.14 -7.17
N ARG A 131 -13.06 9.01 -7.58
CA ARG A 131 -11.76 9.15 -6.94
C ARG A 131 -11.52 10.60 -6.52
N TYR A 132 -11.11 10.79 -5.28
CA TYR A 132 -10.78 12.09 -4.72
C TYR A 132 -9.25 12.27 -4.78
N LYS A 133 -8.77 13.44 -5.22
CA LYS A 133 -7.33 13.78 -5.28
C LYS A 133 -7.10 15.17 -4.72
N LEU A 134 -6.25 15.29 -3.69
CA LEU A 134 -5.74 16.57 -3.21
C LEU A 134 -4.86 17.22 -4.27
N LYS A 135 -5.05 18.51 -4.52
CA LYS A 135 -4.25 19.30 -5.46
C LYS A 135 -3.06 20.00 -4.82
N GLN A 136 -3.02 20.00 -3.50
CA GLN A 136 -2.09 20.79 -2.71
C GLN A 136 -1.49 19.93 -1.60
N GLN A 137 -0.25 20.23 -1.20
CA GLN A 137 0.31 19.70 0.03
C GLN A 137 0.00 20.69 1.17
N GLY A 138 -0.33 20.16 2.34
CA GLY A 138 -0.56 20.94 3.55
C GLY A 138 0.15 20.34 4.75
N GLU A 139 0.20 21.09 5.84
CA GLU A 139 0.70 20.60 7.13
C GLU A 139 -0.27 19.56 7.69
N VAL A 140 0.24 18.37 8.00
CA VAL A 140 -0.54 17.30 8.63
C VAL A 140 -0.61 17.58 10.13
N LEU A 141 -1.82 17.85 10.64
CA LEU A 141 -2.07 18.08 12.05
C LEU A 141 -2.12 16.76 12.82
N LEU A 142 -2.81 15.77 12.25
CA LEU A 142 -3.05 14.46 12.85
C LEU A 142 -3.24 13.39 11.80
N GLU A 143 -2.99 12.15 12.22
CA GLU A 143 -3.25 10.96 11.44
C GLU A 143 -4.14 10.00 12.23
N GLY A 144 -4.88 9.17 11.52
CA GLY A 144 -5.68 8.09 12.10
C GLY A 144 -6.02 7.07 11.03
N ARG A 145 -6.99 6.21 11.30
CA ARG A 145 -7.39 5.16 10.37
C ARG A 145 -8.45 5.69 9.39
N ALA A 146 -8.17 5.63 8.09
CA ALA A 146 -9.08 6.09 7.05
C ALA A 146 -10.28 5.15 6.87
N ILE A 147 -11.46 5.73 6.77
CA ILE A 147 -12.71 5.05 6.43
C ILE A 147 -13.22 5.61 5.10
N GLY A 148 -13.24 4.75 4.08
CA GLY A 148 -13.57 5.16 2.71
C GLY A 148 -12.37 5.78 2.00
N GLN A 149 -12.64 6.49 0.89
CA GLN A 149 -11.61 7.07 0.01
C GLN A 149 -11.92 8.51 -0.44
N ARG A 150 -12.81 9.18 0.30
CA ARG A 150 -13.26 10.53 -0.01
C ARG A 150 -12.41 11.57 0.71
N ILE A 151 -12.54 12.82 0.29
CA ILE A 151 -11.98 13.98 0.99
C ILE A 151 -13.16 14.88 1.38
N GLY A 152 -13.12 15.37 2.61
CA GLY A 152 -14.07 16.35 3.13
C GLY A 152 -13.33 17.52 3.72
N ALA A 153 -13.86 18.73 3.57
CA ALA A 153 -13.23 19.94 4.09
C ALA A 153 -14.29 20.87 4.69
N GLY A 154 -13.93 21.53 5.77
CA GLY A 154 -14.81 22.44 6.49
C GLY A 154 -14.24 22.86 7.85
N PRO A 155 -14.92 23.76 8.56
CA PRO A 155 -14.52 24.18 9.89
C PRO A 155 -14.70 23.03 10.88
N ILE A 156 -13.77 22.89 11.82
CA ILE A 156 -13.89 21.96 12.94
C ILE A 156 -15.10 22.38 13.78
N SER A 157 -15.99 21.43 14.01
CA SER A 157 -17.00 21.49 15.07
C SER A 157 -16.66 20.44 16.12
N LEU A 158 -16.03 20.89 17.20
CA LEU A 158 -15.67 20.07 18.36
C LEU A 158 -16.89 19.91 19.25
N ILE A 159 -17.60 18.80 19.06
CA ILE A 159 -18.83 18.46 19.80
C ILE A 159 -18.48 17.31 20.75
N LYS A 160 -18.55 17.56 22.06
CA LYS A 160 -18.21 16.55 23.08
C LYS A 160 -19.39 15.66 23.47
N ASP A 161 -20.61 16.18 23.30
CA ASP A 161 -21.84 15.54 23.75
C ASP A 161 -22.98 15.81 22.75
N PRO A 162 -23.90 14.85 22.52
CA PRO A 162 -25.10 15.04 21.69
C PRO A 162 -25.94 16.28 22.02
N GLY A 163 -25.98 16.73 23.26
CA GLY A 163 -26.69 17.94 23.68
C GLY A 163 -26.19 19.21 22.99
N GLU A 164 -24.97 19.20 22.45
CA GLU A 164 -24.36 20.34 21.75
C GLU A 164 -24.63 20.34 20.23
N MET A 165 -25.41 19.40 19.71
CA MET A 165 -25.74 19.28 18.28
C MET A 165 -26.29 20.55 17.64
N SER A 166 -26.95 21.42 18.41
CA SER A 166 -27.46 22.70 17.94
C SER A 166 -26.37 23.64 17.40
N ARG A 167 -25.12 23.47 17.84
CA ARG A 167 -23.96 24.22 17.35
C ARG A 167 -23.47 23.74 15.98
N PHE A 168 -23.78 22.49 15.61
CA PHE A 168 -23.26 21.86 14.42
C PHE A 168 -23.91 22.41 13.13
N LYS A 169 -23.10 22.91 12.21
CA LYS A 169 -23.56 23.40 10.91
C LYS A 169 -23.31 22.36 9.82
N THR A 170 -24.12 22.44 8.77
CA THR A 170 -23.96 21.52 7.64
C THR A 170 -22.69 21.88 6.88
N GLY A 171 -21.85 20.89 6.59
CA GLY A 171 -20.53 21.09 5.99
C GLY A 171 -19.38 21.23 7.00
N ASP A 172 -19.66 21.20 8.31
CA ASP A 172 -18.61 21.18 9.32
C ASP A 172 -17.92 19.81 9.38
N VAL A 173 -16.68 19.79 9.87
CA VAL A 173 -15.98 18.55 10.24
C VAL A 173 -16.28 18.23 11.69
N LEU A 174 -16.97 17.12 11.93
CA LEU A 174 -17.30 16.65 13.27
C LEU A 174 -16.05 16.09 13.95
N VAL A 175 -15.62 16.69 15.05
CA VAL A 175 -14.53 16.16 15.90
C VAL A 175 -15.09 15.79 17.26
N THR A 176 -14.91 14.53 17.67
CA THR A 176 -15.39 14.03 18.96
C THR A 176 -14.54 12.86 19.49
N ASP A 177 -14.79 12.38 20.71
CA ASP A 177 -14.06 11.22 21.26
C ASP A 177 -14.54 9.91 20.62
N MET A 178 -15.86 9.72 20.59
CA MET A 178 -16.56 8.58 19.98
C MET A 178 -17.99 9.00 19.56
N THR A 179 -18.66 8.17 18.76
CA THR A 179 -20.06 8.40 18.34
C THR A 179 -20.92 7.19 18.66
N ASP A 180 -22.20 7.43 18.89
CA ASP A 180 -23.27 6.45 19.09
C ASP A 180 -24.50 6.83 18.22
N PRO A 181 -25.60 6.05 18.22
CA PRO A 181 -26.76 6.34 17.36
C PRO A 181 -27.38 7.73 17.53
N ASP A 182 -27.22 8.39 18.68
CA ASP A 182 -27.76 9.74 18.87
C ASP A 182 -27.06 10.74 17.94
N TRP A 183 -25.82 10.47 17.51
CA TRP A 183 -25.02 11.33 16.62
C TRP A 183 -25.45 11.29 15.15
N GLU A 184 -26.24 10.30 14.72
CA GLU A 184 -26.64 10.13 13.32
C GLU A 184 -27.18 11.39 12.62
N PRO A 185 -28.03 12.24 13.25
CA PRO A 185 -28.59 13.42 12.60
C PRO A 185 -27.53 14.43 12.17
N ILE A 186 -26.46 14.61 12.96
CA ILE A 186 -25.37 15.53 12.64
C ILE A 186 -24.35 14.87 11.71
N MET A 187 -24.10 13.56 11.85
CA MET A 187 -23.21 12.83 10.94
C MET A 187 -23.67 12.96 9.49
N LYS A 188 -24.98 12.85 9.21
CA LYS A 188 -25.57 13.04 7.86
C LYS A 188 -25.31 14.42 7.25
N ARG A 189 -24.96 15.42 8.06
CA ARG A 189 -24.73 16.80 7.66
C ARG A 189 -23.23 17.16 7.63
N ALA A 190 -22.37 16.27 8.12
CA ALA A 190 -20.94 16.53 8.25
C ALA A 190 -20.22 16.44 6.90
N ALA A 191 -19.24 17.31 6.68
CA ALA A 191 -18.31 17.18 5.55
C ALA A 191 -17.32 16.03 5.77
N ALA A 192 -16.93 15.81 7.02
CA ALA A 192 -16.09 14.69 7.45
C ALA A 192 -16.29 14.40 8.94
N ILE A 193 -15.85 13.23 9.38
CA ILE A 193 -15.92 12.79 10.79
C ILE A 193 -14.51 12.43 11.28
N VAL A 194 -14.13 12.91 12.46
CA VAL A 194 -12.86 12.61 13.12
C VAL A 194 -13.12 12.17 14.54
N THR A 195 -12.59 11.00 14.92
CA THR A 195 -12.71 10.50 16.31
C THR A 195 -11.37 10.15 16.93
N ASN A 196 -11.23 10.40 18.24
CA ASN A 196 -10.07 9.94 19.01
C ASN A 196 -9.96 8.42 19.00
N ARG A 197 -11.09 7.72 19.15
CA ARG A 197 -11.16 6.27 19.32
C ARG A 197 -11.99 5.65 18.21
N GLY A 198 -11.66 4.41 17.84
CA GLY A 198 -12.45 3.59 16.94
C GLY A 198 -11.60 2.84 15.91
N GLY A 199 -12.09 1.65 15.52
CA GLY A 199 -11.56 0.87 14.41
C GLY A 199 -12.50 0.86 13.20
N ARG A 200 -12.20 0.05 12.18
CA ARG A 200 -13.05 -0.09 10.98
C ARG A 200 -14.48 -0.56 11.23
N THR A 201 -14.78 -1.10 12.41
CA THR A 201 -16.07 -1.66 12.79
C THR A 201 -16.81 -0.81 13.83
N CYS A 202 -16.27 0.35 14.22
CA CYS A 202 -16.97 1.21 15.17
C CYS A 202 -18.19 1.89 14.53
N HIS A 203 -19.10 2.38 15.38
CA HIS A 203 -20.27 3.13 14.95
C HIS A 203 -19.95 4.26 13.95
N ALA A 204 -18.93 5.09 14.24
CA ALA A 204 -18.50 6.17 13.35
C ALA A 204 -18.13 5.65 11.97
N ALA A 205 -17.38 4.55 11.90
CA ALA A 205 -16.92 3.95 10.65
C ALA A 205 -18.06 3.32 9.85
N ILE A 206 -18.99 2.62 10.50
CA ILE A 206 -20.13 1.98 9.85
C ILE A 206 -21.02 3.04 9.19
N ILE A 207 -21.45 4.05 9.96
CA ILE A 207 -22.33 5.12 9.48
C ILE A 207 -21.64 5.97 8.42
N ALA A 208 -20.35 6.29 8.60
CA ALA A 208 -19.58 7.02 7.59
C ALA A 208 -19.55 6.30 6.24
N ARG A 209 -19.37 4.97 6.23
CA ARG A 209 -19.45 4.19 4.98
C ARG A 209 -20.84 4.19 4.38
N GLU A 210 -21.88 3.99 5.19
CA GLU A 210 -23.28 3.98 4.73
C GLU A 210 -23.71 5.30 4.10
N LEU A 211 -23.25 6.41 4.66
CA LEU A 211 -23.55 7.76 4.19
C LEU A 211 -22.57 8.27 3.13
N GLY A 212 -21.47 7.53 2.89
CA GLY A 212 -20.40 7.95 2.00
C GLY A 212 -19.69 9.23 2.48
N ILE A 213 -19.51 9.39 3.79
CA ILE A 213 -18.82 10.54 4.38
C ILE A 213 -17.39 10.10 4.73
N PRO A 214 -16.35 10.87 4.39
CA PRO A 214 -14.99 10.54 4.79
C PRO A 214 -14.86 10.59 6.32
N ALA A 215 -14.28 9.54 6.90
CA ALA A 215 -14.03 9.52 8.34
C ALA A 215 -12.62 9.02 8.67
N ILE A 216 -12.00 9.67 9.66
CA ILE A 216 -10.74 9.23 10.25
C ILE A 216 -11.01 8.87 11.70
N VAL A 217 -10.82 7.61 12.05
CA VAL A 217 -11.10 7.09 13.39
C VAL A 217 -9.80 6.66 14.07
N GLY A 218 -9.78 6.69 15.40
CA GLY A 218 -8.62 6.22 16.16
C GLY A 218 -7.42 7.18 16.13
N CYS A 219 -7.65 8.50 16.04
CA CYS A 219 -6.60 9.54 16.07
C CYS A 219 -5.88 9.69 17.41
N ALA A 220 -6.30 8.96 18.45
CA ALA A 220 -5.88 9.03 19.85
C ALA A 220 -6.22 10.36 20.56
N ASN A 221 -5.80 11.51 20.05
CA ASN A 221 -5.88 12.81 20.73
C ASN A 221 -6.43 13.96 19.84
N ALA A 222 -7.28 13.65 18.86
CA ALA A 222 -7.93 14.64 18.00
C ALA A 222 -8.65 15.76 18.75
N THR A 223 -9.39 15.46 19.82
CA THR A 223 -10.11 16.46 20.59
C THR A 223 -9.20 17.41 21.39
N GLU A 224 -7.93 17.06 21.56
CA GLU A 224 -6.94 17.86 22.29
C GLU A 224 -6.13 18.75 21.35
N VAL A 225 -5.78 18.23 20.17
CA VAL A 225 -4.95 18.92 19.17
C VAL A 225 -5.78 19.86 18.30
N LEU A 226 -6.99 19.44 17.88
CA LEU A 226 -7.84 20.20 16.96
C LEU A 226 -8.67 21.24 17.72
N LYS A 227 -8.71 22.46 17.19
CA LYS A 227 -9.40 23.60 17.81
C LYS A 227 -10.68 23.95 17.05
N ASP A 228 -11.75 24.22 17.82
CA ASP A 228 -13.06 24.57 17.30
C ASP A 228 -13.01 25.78 16.35
N GLY A 229 -13.77 25.72 15.25
CA GLY A 229 -13.89 26.77 14.24
C GLY A 229 -12.70 26.91 13.28
N VAL A 230 -11.63 26.11 13.42
CA VAL A 230 -10.50 26.11 12.49
C VAL A 230 -10.82 25.27 11.27
N ASP A 231 -10.55 25.81 10.09
CA ASP A 231 -10.71 25.08 8.84
C ASP A 231 -9.69 23.96 8.68
N ILE A 232 -10.17 22.77 8.31
CA ILE A 232 -9.34 21.60 8.05
C ILE A 232 -9.80 20.83 6.82
N THR A 233 -8.91 20.01 6.29
CA THR A 233 -9.21 19.03 5.25
C THR A 233 -8.92 17.63 5.73
N VAL A 234 -9.93 16.77 5.67
CA VAL A 234 -9.86 15.37 6.09
C VAL A 234 -9.74 14.49 4.85
N SER A 235 -8.58 13.88 4.67
CA SER A 235 -8.27 13.04 3.51
C SER A 235 -8.24 11.56 3.88
N CYS A 236 -9.16 10.79 3.29
CA CYS A 236 -9.12 9.32 3.30
C CYS A 236 -8.62 8.77 1.95
N ALA A 237 -8.23 9.63 1.01
CA ALA A 237 -7.90 9.25 -0.36
C ALA A 237 -6.46 8.74 -0.54
N GLU A 238 -5.62 8.82 0.49
CA GLU A 238 -4.17 8.61 0.40
C GLU A 238 -3.69 7.23 0.91
N GLY A 239 -4.59 6.38 1.42
CA GLY A 239 -4.25 5.02 1.87
C GLY A 239 -5.10 4.55 3.04
N ASP A 240 -4.58 3.59 3.82
CA ASP A 240 -5.23 3.10 5.05
C ASP A 240 -5.07 4.06 6.24
N ALA A 241 -4.04 4.91 6.21
CA ALA A 241 -3.87 6.01 7.15
C ALA A 241 -4.53 7.27 6.56
N GLY A 242 -5.53 7.79 7.27
CA GLY A 242 -6.18 9.05 6.96
C GLY A 242 -5.39 10.20 7.54
N LYS A 243 -5.35 11.32 6.81
CA LYS A 243 -4.62 12.52 7.22
C LYS A 243 -5.56 13.71 7.39
N ILE A 244 -5.31 14.49 8.44
CA ILE A 244 -6.01 15.73 8.74
C ILE A 244 -5.03 16.87 8.47
N TYR A 245 -5.34 17.69 7.47
CA TYR A 245 -4.53 18.81 7.05
C TYR A 245 -5.06 20.13 7.62
N GLN A 246 -4.15 21.04 7.93
CA GLN A 246 -4.49 22.41 8.26
C GLN A 246 -5.02 23.17 7.03
N GLY A 247 -6.16 23.85 7.19
CA GLY A 247 -6.78 24.67 6.15
C GLY A 247 -7.69 23.90 5.19
N LEU A 248 -8.39 24.66 4.34
CA LEU A 248 -9.19 24.13 3.23
C LEU A 248 -8.28 23.93 2.02
N LEU A 249 -7.89 22.68 1.77
CA LEU A 249 -7.09 22.31 0.62
C LEU A 249 -8.01 21.97 -0.55
N ASP A 250 -7.66 22.47 -1.74
CA ASP A 250 -8.41 22.11 -2.94
C ASP A 250 -8.23 20.63 -3.28
N PHE A 251 -9.32 19.98 -3.64
CA PHE A 251 -9.34 18.62 -4.17
C PHE A 251 -10.26 18.52 -5.37
N GLU A 252 -10.02 17.52 -6.22
CA GLU A 252 -10.91 17.17 -7.33
C GLU A 252 -11.56 15.81 -7.12
N ILE A 253 -12.77 15.69 -7.66
CA ILE A 253 -13.51 14.44 -7.75
C ILE A 253 -13.49 14.00 -9.21
N ILE A 254 -12.74 12.94 -9.49
CA ILE A 254 -12.69 12.32 -10.81
C ILE A 254 -13.75 11.22 -10.81
N ARG A 255 -14.77 11.39 -11.66
CA ARG A 255 -15.78 10.36 -11.91
C ARG A 255 -15.48 9.68 -13.22
N THR A 256 -15.31 8.37 -13.17
CA THR A 256 -15.01 7.58 -14.35
C THR A 256 -16.04 6.49 -14.50
N ASP A 257 -16.79 6.54 -15.60
CA ASP A 257 -17.65 5.43 -16.02
C ASP A 257 -16.74 4.36 -16.63
N THR A 258 -16.71 3.18 -16.00
CA THR A 258 -15.95 2.01 -16.43
C THR A 258 -16.84 0.98 -17.11
N GLY A 259 -17.89 1.41 -17.82
CA GLY A 259 -18.62 0.59 -18.79
C GLY A 259 -17.71 -0.06 -19.85
N ASP A 260 -18.29 -0.72 -20.86
CA ASP A 260 -17.57 -1.53 -21.87
C ASP A 260 -16.30 -0.85 -22.42
N MET A 261 -15.15 -1.18 -21.84
CA MET A 261 -13.85 -0.66 -22.26
C MET A 261 -13.43 -1.38 -23.55
N PRO A 262 -13.03 -0.64 -24.60
CA PRO A 262 -12.63 -1.24 -25.86
C PRO A 262 -11.37 -2.10 -25.70
N GLU A 263 -11.28 -3.21 -26.44
CA GLU A 263 -10.07 -4.03 -26.44
C GLU A 263 -8.91 -3.30 -27.13
N LEU A 264 -7.73 -3.41 -26.55
CA LEU A 264 -6.47 -2.88 -27.09
C LEU A 264 -5.45 -4.02 -27.24
N PRO A 265 -4.63 -4.02 -28.31
CA PRO A 265 -3.53 -4.97 -28.44
C PRO A 265 -2.45 -4.73 -27.37
N THR A 266 -2.19 -3.47 -27.03
CA THR A 266 -1.29 -3.09 -25.93
C THR A 266 -2.01 -3.15 -24.59
N LYS A 267 -1.40 -3.84 -23.62
CA LYS A 267 -1.96 -3.99 -22.27
C LYS A 267 -1.75 -2.73 -21.44
N ILE A 268 -2.83 -2.15 -20.91
CA ILE A 268 -2.71 -1.05 -19.94
C ILE A 268 -2.57 -1.62 -18.53
N MET A 269 -1.43 -1.36 -17.91
CA MET A 269 -1.08 -1.82 -16.56
C MET A 269 -0.98 -0.63 -15.59
N LEU A 270 -0.87 -0.92 -14.30
CA LEU A 270 -0.77 0.10 -13.26
C LEU A 270 0.65 0.24 -12.71
N ASN A 271 1.03 1.47 -12.37
CA ASN A 271 2.12 1.79 -11.45
C ASN A 271 1.50 1.90 -10.05
N VAL A 272 1.78 0.94 -9.17
CA VAL A 272 1.20 0.91 -7.82
C VAL A 272 2.32 0.85 -6.80
N ALA A 273 2.36 1.88 -5.95
CA ALA A 273 3.37 2.03 -4.92
C ALA A 273 2.87 1.61 -3.53
N THR A 274 1.60 1.85 -3.23
CA THR A 274 1.08 1.75 -1.86
C THR A 274 0.14 0.54 -1.71
N PRO A 275 0.48 -0.46 -0.87
CA PRO A 275 -0.38 -1.62 -0.63
C PRO A 275 -1.79 -1.27 -0.15
N GLY A 276 -1.94 -0.24 0.68
CA GLY A 276 -3.25 0.16 1.23
C GLY A 276 -4.28 0.63 0.19
N ARG A 277 -3.86 0.93 -1.05
CA ARG A 277 -4.76 1.28 -2.15
C ARG A 277 -4.92 0.16 -3.19
N ALA A 278 -4.24 -0.96 -3.02
CA ALA A 278 -4.19 -2.04 -4.01
C ALA A 278 -5.57 -2.59 -4.36
N PHE A 279 -6.41 -2.88 -3.36
CA PHE A 279 -7.77 -3.41 -3.58
C PHE A 279 -8.67 -2.39 -4.29
N ALA A 280 -8.50 -1.09 -4.02
CA ALA A 280 -9.24 -0.04 -4.71
C ALA A 280 -8.87 0.01 -6.19
N PHE A 281 -7.57 0.04 -6.48
CA PHE A 281 -7.04 0.11 -7.84
C PHE A 281 -7.31 -1.15 -8.64
N SER A 282 -7.43 -2.31 -7.99
CA SER A 282 -7.78 -3.57 -8.67
C SER A 282 -9.15 -3.51 -9.36
N ARG A 283 -10.06 -2.63 -8.90
CA ARG A 283 -11.39 -2.41 -9.49
C ARG A 283 -11.36 -1.62 -10.80
N LEU A 284 -10.26 -0.91 -11.09
CA LEU A 284 -10.09 -0.22 -12.37
C LEU A 284 -9.85 -1.22 -13.50
N PRO A 285 -10.27 -0.95 -14.75
CA PRO A 285 -9.84 -1.72 -15.91
C PRO A 285 -8.31 -1.72 -16.01
N ASN A 286 -7.69 -2.90 -15.95
CA ASN A 286 -6.24 -3.05 -15.98
C ASN A 286 -5.83 -4.46 -16.41
N ALA A 287 -4.58 -4.61 -16.84
CA ALA A 287 -3.94 -5.89 -17.14
C ALA A 287 -2.95 -6.36 -16.05
N GLY A 288 -3.00 -5.77 -14.86
CA GLY A 288 -2.08 -6.05 -13.74
C GLY A 288 -1.28 -4.82 -13.30
N ILE A 289 -0.22 -5.06 -12.52
CA ILE A 289 0.73 -4.03 -12.10
C ILE A 289 2.02 -4.22 -12.90
N GLY A 290 2.40 -3.22 -13.70
CA GLY A 290 3.64 -3.26 -14.47
C GLY A 290 4.84 -2.64 -13.73
N LEU A 291 4.58 -1.94 -12.62
CA LEU A 291 5.59 -1.47 -11.69
C LEU A 291 5.03 -1.40 -10.26
N ALA A 292 5.41 -2.37 -9.43
CA ALA A 292 5.28 -2.32 -7.97
C ALA A 292 6.61 -1.91 -7.35
N ARG A 293 6.60 -0.82 -6.57
CA ARG A 293 7.80 -0.21 -5.97
C ARG A 293 7.96 -0.63 -4.51
N LEU A 294 9.07 -1.28 -4.15
CA LEU A 294 9.33 -1.68 -2.76
C LEU A 294 9.67 -0.50 -1.85
N GLU A 295 10.16 0.60 -2.40
CA GLU A 295 10.62 1.78 -1.66
C GLU A 295 9.52 2.36 -0.76
N PHE A 296 8.26 2.30 -1.19
CA PHE A 296 7.13 2.77 -0.39
C PHE A 296 6.87 1.89 0.84
N ILE A 297 7.05 0.57 0.72
CA ILE A 297 6.94 -0.34 1.86
C ILE A 297 8.08 -0.06 2.83
N ILE A 298 9.30 0.06 2.31
CA ILE A 298 10.50 0.31 3.12
C ILE A 298 10.42 1.68 3.82
N ASN A 299 10.02 2.75 3.14
CA ASN A 299 9.99 4.09 3.73
C ASN A 299 8.82 4.26 4.72
N ASN A 300 7.60 3.94 4.29
CA ASN A 300 6.40 4.32 5.04
C ASN A 300 6.03 3.27 6.09
N THR A 301 6.27 1.99 5.81
CA THR A 301 5.87 0.89 6.70
C THR A 301 7.02 0.53 7.62
N ILE A 302 8.18 0.17 7.05
CA ILE A 302 9.34 -0.27 7.82
C ILE A 302 10.00 0.93 8.51
N GLY A 303 10.46 1.92 7.75
CA GLY A 303 11.05 3.18 8.24
C GLY A 303 12.44 3.04 8.88
N VAL A 304 13.07 1.88 8.78
CA VAL A 304 14.38 1.57 9.40
C VAL A 304 15.32 0.98 8.37
N HIS A 305 16.58 1.39 8.39
CA HIS A 305 17.59 0.86 7.49
C HIS A 305 17.85 -0.64 7.75
N PRO A 306 17.89 -1.52 6.73
CA PRO A 306 18.02 -2.97 6.93
C PRO A 306 19.31 -3.36 7.66
N LYS A 307 20.44 -2.67 7.41
CA LYS A 307 21.67 -2.90 8.20
C LYS A 307 21.53 -2.56 9.67
N ALA A 308 20.75 -1.54 10.03
CA ALA A 308 20.53 -1.19 11.43
C ALA A 308 19.77 -2.31 12.15
N LEU A 309 18.84 -2.98 11.45
CA LEU A 309 18.11 -4.15 11.95
C LEU A 309 19.00 -5.40 12.04
N LEU A 310 19.82 -5.67 11.03
CA LEU A 310 20.77 -6.79 11.03
C LEU A 310 21.83 -6.65 12.13
N GLN A 311 22.28 -5.42 12.38
CA GLN A 311 23.28 -5.09 13.39
C GLN A 311 22.63 -4.50 14.65
N PHE A 312 21.42 -4.93 15.00
CA PHE A 312 20.63 -4.34 16.09
C PHE A 312 21.39 -4.24 17.42
N GLU A 313 22.06 -5.32 17.83
CA GLU A 313 22.86 -5.36 19.07
C GLU A 313 24.08 -4.42 19.05
N GLN A 314 24.50 -3.94 17.88
CA GLN A 314 25.62 -3.01 17.70
C GLN A 314 25.18 -1.55 17.60
N GLN A 315 23.87 -1.28 17.64
CA GLN A 315 23.33 0.08 17.63
C GLN A 315 23.44 0.75 19.00
N THR A 316 23.34 2.08 19.03
CA THR A 316 23.27 2.84 20.29
C THR A 316 21.99 2.49 21.06
N GLU A 317 21.99 2.65 22.39
CA GLU A 317 20.83 2.35 23.24
C GLU A 317 19.58 3.14 22.81
N ASP A 318 19.76 4.41 22.43
CA ASP A 318 18.67 5.27 21.93
C ASP A 318 18.07 4.72 20.63
N LEU A 319 18.91 4.31 19.69
CA LEU A 319 18.46 3.75 18.42
C LEU A 319 17.79 2.38 18.63
N GLN A 320 18.33 1.54 19.52
CA GLN A 320 17.69 0.28 19.88
C GLN A 320 16.28 0.50 20.46
N LYS A 321 16.09 1.53 21.30
CA LYS A 321 14.78 1.87 21.86
C LYS A 321 13.77 2.26 20.78
N LEU A 322 14.18 3.10 19.82
CA LEU A 322 13.33 3.50 18.69
C LEU A 322 12.98 2.31 17.79
N ILE A 323 13.96 1.45 17.49
CA ILE A 323 13.73 0.22 16.72
C ILE A 323 12.76 -0.70 17.47
N LYS A 324 12.94 -0.94 18.78
CA LYS A 324 12.02 -1.77 19.59
C LYS A 324 10.58 -1.27 19.56
N GLN A 325 10.37 0.05 19.52
CA GLN A 325 9.03 0.63 19.37
C GLN A 325 8.46 0.35 17.98
N ARG A 326 9.28 0.48 16.93
CA ARG A 326 8.85 0.29 15.54
C ARG A 326 8.52 -1.17 15.22
N ILE A 327 9.27 -2.12 15.77
CA ILE A 327 9.09 -3.56 15.53
C ILE A 327 8.06 -4.21 16.46
N ALA A 328 7.31 -3.43 17.25
CA ALA A 328 6.33 -3.96 18.19
C ALA A 328 5.33 -4.90 17.48
N GLY A 329 5.05 -6.04 18.11
CA GLY A 329 4.23 -7.12 17.52
C GLY A 329 4.99 -8.11 16.64
N TYR A 330 6.27 -7.86 16.33
CA TYR A 330 7.13 -8.77 15.56
C TYR A 330 8.19 -9.42 16.44
N ARG A 331 8.68 -10.59 16.02
CA ARG A 331 9.54 -11.46 16.85
C ARG A 331 10.92 -10.84 17.07
N ASP A 332 11.52 -10.31 16.01
CA ASP A 332 12.88 -9.80 16.00
C ASP A 332 13.06 -8.74 14.89
N PRO A 333 14.13 -7.92 14.92
CA PRO A 333 14.36 -6.86 13.92
C PRO A 333 14.39 -7.36 12.47
N VAL A 334 14.90 -8.57 12.24
CA VAL A 334 15.06 -9.12 10.88
C VAL A 334 13.74 -9.70 10.38
N SER A 335 13.00 -10.44 11.22
CA SER A 335 11.66 -10.91 10.88
C SER A 335 10.71 -9.74 10.62
N PHE A 336 10.78 -8.66 11.41
CA PHE A 336 10.01 -7.44 11.13
C PHE A 336 10.21 -6.93 9.69
N TYR A 337 11.46 -6.82 9.22
CA TYR A 337 11.74 -6.34 7.87
C TYR A 337 11.17 -7.27 6.80
N VAL A 338 11.43 -8.58 6.95
CA VAL A 338 10.97 -9.59 5.99
C VAL A 338 9.44 -9.68 5.99
N ASP A 339 8.80 -9.76 7.15
CA ASP A 339 7.35 -9.92 7.29
C ASP A 339 6.61 -8.69 6.76
N LYS A 340 7.14 -7.47 6.98
CA LYS A 340 6.54 -6.25 6.39
C LYS A 340 6.68 -6.19 4.87
N LEU A 341 7.79 -6.67 4.32
CA LEU A 341 7.92 -6.84 2.87
C LEU A 341 6.94 -7.90 2.35
N VAL A 342 6.84 -9.05 3.02
CA VAL A 342 5.87 -10.12 2.69
C VAL A 342 4.46 -9.56 2.67
N GLU A 343 4.05 -8.85 3.73
CA GLU A 343 2.72 -8.23 3.84
C GLU A 343 2.46 -7.25 2.68
N GLY A 344 3.38 -6.34 2.43
CA GLY A 344 3.23 -5.33 1.37
C GLY A 344 3.15 -5.95 -0.03
N ILE A 345 4.06 -6.87 -0.36
CA ILE A 345 4.13 -7.54 -1.66
C ILE A 345 2.92 -8.47 -1.85
N ALA A 346 2.57 -9.27 -0.83
CA ALA A 346 1.43 -10.18 -0.89
C ALA A 346 0.11 -9.41 -1.08
N THR A 347 -0.06 -8.28 -0.39
CA THR A 347 -1.24 -7.42 -0.56
C THR A 347 -1.39 -6.94 -2.00
N LEU A 348 -0.29 -6.48 -2.63
CA LEU A 348 -0.29 -6.06 -4.03
C LEU A 348 -0.62 -7.23 -4.97
N ALA A 349 0.04 -8.38 -4.79
CA ALA A 349 -0.15 -9.55 -5.65
C ALA A 349 -1.55 -10.16 -5.52
N ALA A 350 -2.09 -10.24 -4.30
CA ALA A 350 -3.42 -10.77 -4.03
C ALA A 350 -4.53 -9.88 -4.60
N ALA A 351 -4.37 -8.56 -4.52
CA ALA A 351 -5.36 -7.62 -5.06
C ALA A 351 -5.54 -7.75 -6.59
N PHE A 352 -4.48 -8.12 -7.32
CA PHE A 352 -4.51 -8.21 -8.78
C PHE A 352 -4.56 -9.64 -9.32
N SER A 353 -4.55 -10.65 -8.45
CA SER A 353 -4.54 -12.06 -8.86
C SER A 353 -5.76 -12.40 -9.75
N PRO A 354 -5.57 -13.12 -10.88
CA PRO A 354 -4.35 -13.77 -11.36
C PRO A 354 -3.49 -12.92 -12.32
N LYS A 355 -3.78 -11.62 -12.48
CA LYS A 355 -3.03 -10.73 -13.38
C LYS A 355 -1.59 -10.52 -12.88
N PRO A 356 -0.61 -10.34 -13.79
CA PRO A 356 0.79 -10.18 -13.41
C PRO A 356 1.03 -8.95 -12.54
N VAL A 357 1.95 -9.08 -11.59
CA VAL A 357 2.44 -8.00 -10.72
C VAL A 357 3.97 -8.00 -10.78
N ILE A 358 4.52 -7.03 -11.52
CA ILE A 358 5.96 -6.87 -11.70
C ILE A 358 6.51 -6.05 -10.53
N VAL A 359 7.20 -6.72 -9.60
CA VAL A 359 7.79 -6.11 -8.40
C VAL A 359 9.22 -5.70 -8.67
N ARG A 360 9.51 -4.41 -8.64
CA ARG A 360 10.87 -3.87 -8.75
C ARG A 360 11.58 -4.02 -7.41
N LEU A 361 12.76 -4.63 -7.44
CA LEU A 361 13.67 -4.67 -6.30
C LEU A 361 14.04 -3.25 -5.84
N SER A 362 14.52 -3.09 -4.60
CA SER A 362 14.76 -1.74 -4.06
C SER A 362 15.79 -0.95 -4.87
N ASP A 363 15.39 0.21 -5.37
CA ASP A 363 16.18 1.08 -6.23
C ASP A 363 16.48 2.43 -5.55
N PHE A 364 16.47 2.45 -4.22
CA PHE A 364 16.86 3.64 -3.47
C PHE A 364 18.30 4.07 -3.78
N LYS A 365 18.48 5.38 -3.86
CA LYS A 365 19.78 6.04 -3.84
C LYS A 365 20.33 6.04 -2.40
N SER A 366 21.64 6.14 -2.23
CA SER A 366 22.29 6.14 -0.90
C SER A 366 21.76 7.24 0.02
N ASN A 367 21.49 8.43 -0.52
CA ASN A 367 20.90 9.55 0.21
C ASN A 367 19.44 9.33 0.65
N GLU A 368 18.71 8.39 0.04
CA GLU A 368 17.36 8.01 0.46
C GLU A 368 17.41 6.98 1.57
N TYR A 369 18.30 5.98 1.45
CA TYR A 369 18.58 5.03 2.54
C TYR A 369 19.12 5.75 3.78
N ALA A 370 19.94 6.78 3.62
CA ALA A 370 20.50 7.57 4.73
C ALA A 370 19.42 8.21 5.60
N LYS A 371 18.27 8.57 5.00
CA LYS A 371 17.12 9.20 5.69
C LYS A 371 16.29 8.21 6.53
N LEU A 372 16.48 6.90 6.35
CA LEU A 372 15.82 5.91 7.20
C LEU A 372 16.43 5.93 8.60
N LEU A 373 15.66 5.49 9.59
CA LEU A 373 16.16 5.38 10.96
C LEU A 373 17.43 4.49 11.00
N GLY A 374 18.54 5.04 11.47
CA GLY A 374 19.84 4.38 11.55
C GLY A 374 20.61 4.28 10.20
N GLY A 375 20.16 4.96 9.15
CA GLY A 375 20.74 4.87 7.80
C GLY A 375 22.08 5.61 7.62
N GLU A 376 22.22 6.82 8.19
CA GLU A 376 23.39 7.70 7.98
C GLU A 376 24.75 7.02 8.20
N LYS A 377 24.84 6.03 9.11
CA LYS A 377 26.08 5.31 9.41
C LYS A 377 26.52 4.35 8.30
N PHE A 378 25.57 3.86 7.49
CA PHE A 378 25.80 2.83 6.49
C PHE A 378 25.94 3.38 5.08
N GLU A 379 25.53 4.63 4.88
CA GLU A 379 25.35 5.21 3.57
C GLU A 379 26.43 6.25 3.29
N PRO A 380 27.28 6.04 2.26
CA PRO A 380 28.28 7.03 1.89
C PRO A 380 27.60 8.28 1.32
N GLU A 381 28.22 9.43 1.55
CA GLU A 381 27.86 10.66 0.85
C GLU A 381 28.38 10.57 -0.60
N GLU A 382 27.48 10.82 -1.55
CA GLU A 382 27.79 10.76 -2.98
C GLU A 382 27.47 12.10 -3.62
N GLU A 383 28.41 12.63 -4.41
CA GLU A 383 28.22 13.89 -5.16
C GLU A 383 27.04 13.80 -6.14
N ASN A 384 26.81 12.62 -6.74
CA ASN A 384 25.76 12.38 -7.72
C ASN A 384 24.97 11.10 -7.38
N PRO A 385 24.01 11.15 -6.43
CA PRO A 385 23.28 9.98 -5.98
C PRO A 385 22.48 9.27 -7.10
N MET A 386 22.11 10.01 -8.17
CA MET A 386 21.39 9.45 -9.32
C MET A 386 22.17 8.30 -9.99
N ILE A 387 23.49 8.44 -10.13
CA ILE A 387 24.39 7.48 -10.80
C ILE A 387 25.28 6.70 -9.82
N GLY A 388 25.03 6.86 -8.51
CA GLY A 388 25.81 6.31 -7.41
C GLY A 388 25.45 4.87 -7.00
N PHE A 389 25.66 4.53 -5.73
CA PHE A 389 25.58 3.18 -5.17
C PHE A 389 24.13 2.68 -4.97
N ARG A 390 23.49 2.26 -6.08
CA ARG A 390 22.10 1.79 -6.15
C ARG A 390 21.89 0.65 -7.16
N GLY A 391 20.69 0.07 -7.13
CA GLY A 391 20.24 -1.01 -8.01
C GLY A 391 21.18 -2.21 -8.01
N THR A 392 21.40 -2.83 -9.17
CA THR A 392 22.17 -4.08 -9.28
C THR A 392 23.54 -4.06 -8.59
N SER A 393 24.34 -3.00 -8.78
CA SER A 393 25.67 -2.93 -8.17
C SER A 393 25.62 -2.90 -6.64
N ARG A 394 24.54 -2.36 -6.04
CA ARG A 394 24.33 -2.41 -4.60
C ARG A 394 24.04 -3.84 -4.14
N TYR A 395 23.19 -4.59 -4.84
CA TYR A 395 22.84 -5.97 -4.47
C TYR A 395 24.07 -6.89 -4.46
N LEU A 396 24.97 -6.67 -5.42
CA LEU A 396 26.19 -7.46 -5.61
C LEU A 396 27.31 -7.10 -4.63
N SER A 397 27.25 -5.93 -4.02
CA SER A 397 28.27 -5.47 -3.06
C SER A 397 28.20 -6.25 -1.76
N GLU A 398 29.35 -6.72 -1.27
CA GLU A 398 29.47 -7.38 0.04
C GLU A 398 28.95 -6.50 1.18
N MET A 399 29.00 -5.16 1.02
CA MET A 399 28.51 -4.23 2.02
C MET A 399 26.99 -4.28 2.20
N PHE A 400 26.22 -4.73 1.21
CA PHE A 400 24.75 -4.69 1.24
C PHE A 400 24.08 -6.04 0.89
N ARG A 401 24.85 -7.04 0.46
CA ARG A 401 24.33 -8.34 0.02
C ARG A 401 23.36 -8.99 1.02
N ASP A 402 23.68 -8.99 2.31
CA ASP A 402 22.80 -9.53 3.36
C ASP A 402 21.44 -8.81 3.48
N CYS A 403 21.38 -7.52 3.16
CA CYS A 403 20.13 -6.76 3.10
C CYS A 403 19.30 -7.16 1.89
N PHE A 404 19.94 -7.36 0.74
CA PHE A 404 19.29 -7.85 -0.48
C PHE A 404 18.72 -9.26 -0.30
N GLU A 405 19.41 -10.13 0.45
CA GLU A 405 18.92 -11.48 0.78
C GLU A 405 17.62 -11.44 1.60
N LEU A 406 17.36 -10.38 2.38
CA LEU A 406 16.07 -10.19 3.07
C LEU A 406 14.92 -9.92 2.09
N GLU A 407 15.15 -9.11 1.05
CA GLU A 407 14.17 -8.88 -0.02
C GLU A 407 13.88 -10.16 -0.81
N CYS A 408 14.93 -10.93 -1.11
CA CYS A 408 14.79 -12.23 -1.77
C CYS A 408 13.96 -13.21 -0.92
N ARG A 409 14.21 -13.27 0.39
CA ARG A 409 13.45 -14.10 1.32
C ARG A 409 11.96 -13.73 1.31
N ALA A 410 11.65 -12.43 1.32
CA ALA A 410 10.26 -11.97 1.26
C ALA A 410 9.58 -12.38 -0.06
N LEU A 411 10.21 -12.11 -1.20
CA LEU A 411 9.69 -12.50 -2.52
C LEU A 411 9.48 -14.01 -2.65
N LYS A 412 10.43 -14.80 -2.15
CA LYS A 412 10.34 -16.27 -2.14
C LYS A 412 9.15 -16.74 -1.31
N THR A 413 9.00 -16.21 -0.09
CA THR A 413 7.90 -16.54 0.82
C THR A 413 6.54 -16.26 0.17
N VAL A 414 6.37 -15.09 -0.43
CA VAL A 414 5.10 -14.70 -1.07
C VAL A 414 4.77 -15.60 -2.28
N ARG A 415 5.76 -15.94 -3.10
CA ARG A 415 5.52 -16.76 -4.29
C ARG A 415 5.35 -18.24 -4.00
N ASP A 416 6.25 -18.80 -3.20
CA ASP A 416 6.37 -20.25 -3.04
C ASP A 416 5.47 -20.75 -1.90
N ASP A 417 5.47 -20.05 -0.77
CA ASP A 417 4.69 -20.45 0.41
C ASP A 417 3.24 -19.96 0.28
N MET A 418 3.02 -18.66 0.08
CA MET A 418 1.66 -18.09 -0.06
C MET A 418 1.00 -18.39 -1.42
N GLY A 419 1.76 -18.81 -2.43
CA GLY A 419 1.24 -19.25 -3.73
C GLY A 419 0.85 -18.13 -4.69
N LEU A 420 1.34 -16.91 -4.46
CA LEU A 420 1.07 -15.75 -5.33
C LEU A 420 2.06 -15.74 -6.50
N THR A 421 1.92 -16.72 -7.39
CA THR A 421 2.83 -16.95 -8.53
C THR A 421 2.66 -15.94 -9.67
N ASN A 422 1.70 -15.02 -9.57
CA ASN A 422 1.54 -13.90 -10.50
C ASN A 422 2.58 -12.78 -10.29
N ILE A 423 3.48 -12.93 -9.32
CA ILE A 423 4.62 -12.02 -9.12
C ILE A 423 5.74 -12.33 -10.12
N GLU A 424 6.17 -11.28 -10.82
CA GLU A 424 7.42 -11.22 -11.59
C GLU A 424 8.42 -10.31 -10.87
N ILE A 425 9.71 -10.56 -11.01
CA ILE A 425 10.76 -9.73 -10.39
C ILE A 425 11.32 -8.79 -11.44
N MET A 426 11.49 -7.51 -11.11
CA MET A 426 12.19 -6.55 -11.95
C MET A 426 13.49 -6.07 -11.30
N VAL A 427 14.59 -6.21 -12.05
CA VAL A 427 15.94 -5.78 -11.65
C VAL A 427 16.21 -4.37 -12.18
N PRO A 428 16.37 -3.35 -11.31
CA PRO A 428 16.69 -1.98 -11.71
C PRO A 428 18.19 -1.71 -11.82
N PHE A 429 18.54 -0.67 -12.56
CA PHE A 429 19.87 -0.06 -12.64
C PHE A 429 21.02 -1.04 -12.94
N CYS A 430 20.77 -2.04 -13.79
CA CYS A 430 21.77 -2.98 -14.26
C CYS A 430 22.66 -2.31 -15.32
N ARG A 431 23.91 -2.01 -15.01
CA ARG A 431 24.79 -1.18 -15.84
C ARG A 431 25.49 -1.97 -16.95
N THR A 432 25.89 -3.19 -16.63
CA THR A 432 26.70 -4.05 -17.51
C THR A 432 26.10 -5.45 -17.64
N VAL A 433 26.44 -6.15 -18.72
CA VAL A 433 26.01 -7.53 -18.96
C VAL A 433 26.58 -8.49 -17.89
N GLU A 434 27.76 -8.19 -17.37
CA GLU A 434 28.37 -8.96 -16.27
C GLU A 434 27.55 -8.83 -14.98
N GLU A 435 27.09 -7.62 -14.65
CA GLU A 435 26.17 -7.41 -13.53
C GLU A 435 24.85 -8.17 -13.73
N ALA A 436 24.34 -8.26 -14.96
CA ALA A 436 23.14 -9.03 -15.27
C ALA A 436 23.32 -10.53 -15.01
N GLU A 437 24.47 -11.10 -15.35
CA GLU A 437 24.80 -12.48 -15.04
C GLU A 437 24.88 -12.71 -13.52
N GLN A 438 25.64 -11.85 -12.83
CA GLN A 438 25.89 -11.95 -11.40
C GLN A 438 24.60 -11.82 -10.58
N VAL A 439 23.70 -10.90 -10.93
CA VAL A 439 22.45 -10.71 -10.19
C VAL A 439 21.46 -11.86 -10.41
N ILE A 440 21.41 -12.43 -11.62
CA ILE A 440 20.60 -13.63 -11.89
C ILE A 440 21.13 -14.83 -11.12
N GLN A 441 22.46 -14.98 -11.03
CA GLN A 441 23.07 -16.00 -10.18
C GLN A 441 22.74 -15.77 -8.70
N LEU A 442 22.86 -14.53 -8.20
CA LEU A 442 22.56 -14.18 -6.81
C LEU A 442 21.08 -14.44 -6.44
N LEU A 443 20.15 -14.12 -7.34
CA LEU A 443 18.73 -14.47 -7.18
C LEU A 443 18.54 -15.98 -7.11
N ALA A 444 19.20 -16.76 -7.98
CA ALA A 444 19.13 -18.21 -7.97
C ALA A 444 19.74 -18.82 -6.69
N GLU A 445 20.85 -18.28 -6.17
CA GLU A 445 21.45 -18.66 -4.88
C GLU A 445 20.47 -18.44 -3.71
N ASN A 446 19.61 -17.43 -3.82
CA ASN A 446 18.53 -17.15 -2.87
C ASN A 446 17.22 -17.91 -3.18
N GLY A 447 17.25 -18.87 -4.10
CA GLY A 447 16.10 -19.72 -4.43
C GLY A 447 15.04 -19.07 -5.30
N LEU A 448 15.37 -17.99 -6.02
CA LEU A 448 14.53 -17.28 -6.99
C LEU A 448 15.10 -17.46 -8.41
N LYS A 449 14.89 -18.65 -8.98
CA LYS A 449 15.45 -19.01 -10.29
C LYS A 449 14.42 -18.88 -11.42
N ARG A 450 14.83 -18.21 -12.50
CA ARG A 450 14.02 -18.02 -13.71
C ARG A 450 13.45 -19.34 -14.23
N GLY A 451 12.14 -19.36 -14.50
CA GLY A 451 11.39 -20.53 -14.96
C GLY A 451 10.91 -21.48 -13.85
N GLU A 452 11.50 -21.44 -12.65
CA GLU A 452 11.03 -22.27 -11.53
C GLU A 452 9.79 -21.63 -10.89
N ASN A 453 8.76 -22.44 -10.61
CA ASN A 453 7.45 -21.97 -10.16
C ASN A 453 6.87 -20.84 -11.06
N ASN A 454 7.15 -20.88 -12.37
CA ASN A 454 6.80 -19.84 -13.35
C ASN A 454 7.38 -18.45 -13.06
N LEU A 455 8.51 -18.36 -12.33
CA LEU A 455 9.16 -17.07 -12.08
C LEU A 455 9.67 -16.47 -13.39
N ARG A 456 9.20 -15.26 -13.70
CA ARG A 456 9.75 -14.40 -14.73
C ARG A 456 10.61 -13.32 -14.09
N ILE A 457 11.74 -13.02 -14.71
CA ILE A 457 12.65 -11.95 -14.29
C ILE A 457 12.79 -10.93 -15.42
N ILE A 458 12.34 -9.72 -15.17
CA ILE A 458 12.35 -8.58 -16.07
C ILE A 458 13.51 -7.66 -15.70
N MET A 459 14.12 -7.00 -16.68
CA MET A 459 15.09 -5.93 -16.40
C MET A 459 14.45 -4.57 -16.66
N MET A 460 14.75 -3.60 -15.81
CA MET A 460 14.42 -2.22 -16.11
C MET A 460 15.43 -1.68 -17.14
N CYS A 461 14.95 -1.37 -18.35
CA CYS A 461 15.77 -0.82 -19.43
C CYS A 461 15.77 0.71 -19.30
N GLU A 462 16.75 1.23 -18.57
CA GLU A 462 16.75 2.64 -18.12
C GLU A 462 18.12 3.32 -18.23
N ILE A 463 19.15 2.60 -18.68
CA ILE A 463 20.50 3.11 -18.92
C ILE A 463 20.79 2.99 -20.42
N PRO A 464 21.47 3.95 -21.07
CA PRO A 464 21.77 3.87 -22.49
C PRO A 464 22.51 2.58 -22.92
N SER A 465 23.38 2.03 -22.06
CA SER A 465 24.03 0.74 -22.31
C SER A 465 23.02 -0.40 -22.49
N ASN A 466 21.89 -0.36 -21.78
CA ASN A 466 20.83 -1.38 -21.84
C ASN A 466 20.16 -1.40 -23.21
N ALA A 467 19.98 -0.23 -23.82
CA ALA A 467 19.42 -0.11 -25.18
C ALA A 467 20.45 -0.50 -26.25
N VAL A 468 21.70 -0.05 -26.11
CA VAL A 468 22.77 -0.33 -27.08
C VAL A 468 23.13 -1.82 -27.11
N LEU A 469 23.11 -2.49 -25.95
CA LEU A 469 23.42 -3.92 -25.79
C LEU A 469 22.18 -4.75 -25.43
N ALA A 470 21.02 -4.34 -25.94
CA ALA A 470 19.73 -4.91 -25.56
C ALA A 470 19.67 -6.44 -25.80
N GLU A 471 20.21 -6.92 -26.92
CA GLU A 471 20.19 -8.34 -27.27
C GLU A 471 21.06 -9.19 -26.31
N GLU A 472 22.18 -8.64 -25.84
CA GLU A 472 23.07 -9.26 -24.87
C GLU A 472 22.45 -9.35 -23.48
N PHE A 473 21.88 -8.24 -23.00
CA PHE A 473 21.16 -8.23 -21.72
C PHE A 473 19.96 -9.18 -21.74
N LEU A 474 19.20 -9.22 -22.85
CA LEU A 474 18.03 -10.10 -22.97
C LEU A 474 18.35 -11.58 -22.76
N LYS A 475 19.59 -12.06 -22.91
CA LYS A 475 19.93 -13.46 -22.60
C LYS A 475 19.58 -13.84 -21.15
N TYR A 476 19.69 -12.89 -20.23
CA TYR A 476 19.53 -13.06 -18.79
C TYR A 476 18.11 -12.80 -18.28
N PHE A 477 17.26 -12.11 -19.06
CA PHE A 477 15.91 -11.68 -18.64
C PHE A 477 14.79 -12.20 -19.57
N ASP A 478 13.56 -12.26 -19.08
CA ASP A 478 12.35 -12.65 -19.82
C ASP A 478 11.70 -11.50 -20.60
N GLY A 479 12.30 -10.32 -20.52
CA GLY A 479 11.87 -9.10 -21.17
C GLY A 479 12.35 -7.85 -20.43
N PHE A 480 11.90 -6.70 -20.91
CA PHE A 480 12.24 -5.39 -20.38
C PHE A 480 11.01 -4.60 -19.94
N SER A 481 11.22 -3.72 -18.96
CA SER A 481 10.35 -2.59 -18.68
C SER A 481 11.18 -1.32 -18.85
N ILE A 482 10.82 -0.47 -19.80
CA ILE A 482 11.53 0.78 -20.05
C ILE A 482 11.30 1.73 -18.87
N GLY A 483 12.39 2.18 -18.24
CA GLY A 483 12.40 3.26 -17.27
C GLY A 483 12.71 4.56 -17.98
N SER A 484 11.71 5.19 -18.59
CA SER A 484 11.92 6.33 -19.49
C SER A 484 12.48 7.57 -18.77
N ASN A 485 12.19 7.71 -17.48
CA ASN A 485 12.74 8.79 -16.64
C ASN A 485 14.27 8.77 -16.56
N ASP A 486 14.85 7.65 -16.11
CA ASP A 486 16.31 7.52 -15.99
C ASP A 486 16.96 7.40 -17.37
N MET A 487 16.30 6.75 -18.34
CA MET A 487 16.78 6.71 -19.73
C MET A 487 16.94 8.12 -20.30
N THR A 488 15.97 9.00 -20.08
CA THR A 488 15.99 10.38 -20.59
C THR A 488 17.08 11.19 -19.91
N GLN A 489 17.16 11.14 -18.58
CA GLN A 489 18.20 11.82 -17.81
C GLN A 489 19.61 11.42 -18.25
N LEU A 490 19.88 10.12 -18.40
CA LEU A 490 21.20 9.62 -18.79
C LEU A 490 21.53 9.83 -20.27
N THR A 491 20.53 9.83 -21.14
CA THR A 491 20.73 10.09 -22.58
C THR A 491 21.04 11.56 -22.85
N LEU A 492 20.36 12.46 -22.13
CA LEU A 492 20.51 13.90 -22.32
C LEU A 492 21.54 14.53 -21.37
N GLY A 493 22.01 13.79 -20.37
CA GLY A 493 22.96 14.29 -19.36
C GLY A 493 22.34 15.32 -18.43
N LEU A 494 21.11 15.05 -17.96
CA LEU A 494 20.30 15.97 -17.15
C LEU A 494 19.94 15.34 -15.81
N ASP A 495 19.88 16.16 -14.77
CA ASP A 495 19.15 15.84 -13.54
C ASP A 495 17.83 16.64 -13.59
N ARG A 496 16.70 15.94 -13.63
CA ARG A 496 15.39 16.59 -13.73
C ARG A 496 15.00 17.34 -12.45
N ASP A 497 15.63 17.02 -11.32
CA ASP A 497 15.40 17.70 -10.05
C ASP A 497 16.17 19.05 -10.01
N SER A 498 17.08 19.28 -10.97
CA SER A 498 17.78 20.55 -11.16
C SER A 498 16.92 21.56 -11.93
N GLY A 499 16.32 22.50 -11.21
CA GLY A 499 15.47 23.55 -11.78
C GLY A 499 16.15 24.48 -12.81
N LEU A 500 17.47 24.38 -13.00
CA LEU A 500 18.22 25.15 -14.01
C LEU A 500 18.14 24.55 -15.42
N ILE A 501 17.88 23.25 -15.54
CA ILE A 501 17.94 22.49 -16.79
C ILE A 501 16.76 21.51 -16.95
N ALA A 502 15.84 21.46 -15.98
CA ALA A 502 14.69 20.56 -16.00
C ALA A 502 13.75 20.80 -17.19
N ASP A 503 13.75 21.99 -17.77
CA ASP A 503 13.00 22.34 -18.98
C ASP A 503 13.50 21.62 -20.25
N LEU A 504 14.73 21.09 -20.22
CA LEU A 504 15.31 20.27 -21.29
C LEU A 504 14.88 18.79 -21.23
N PHE A 505 14.19 18.37 -20.16
CA PHE A 505 13.73 16.99 -20.01
C PHE A 505 12.52 16.71 -20.91
N ASP A 506 12.72 15.90 -21.96
CA ASP A 506 11.63 15.40 -22.80
C ASP A 506 11.86 13.92 -23.17
N GLU A 507 10.95 13.05 -22.72
CA GLU A 507 11.00 11.61 -22.99
C GLU A 507 10.77 11.28 -24.49
N ARG A 508 10.30 12.26 -25.26
CA ARG A 508 10.09 12.16 -26.71
C ARG A 508 11.28 12.61 -27.53
N ASP A 509 12.36 13.08 -26.90
CA ASP A 509 13.56 13.53 -27.60
C ASP A 509 14.03 12.45 -28.61
N PRO A 510 14.45 12.84 -29.83
CA PRO A 510 14.85 11.88 -30.85
C PRO A 510 15.95 10.90 -30.40
N ALA A 511 16.89 11.34 -29.54
CA ALA A 511 17.92 10.47 -28.99
C ALA A 511 17.31 9.41 -28.07
N VAL A 512 16.36 9.81 -27.21
CA VAL A 512 15.63 8.90 -26.31
C VAL A 512 14.81 7.91 -27.13
N LYS A 513 13.97 8.38 -28.07
CA LYS A 513 13.16 7.50 -28.94
C LYS A 513 14.02 6.48 -29.68
N LYS A 514 15.21 6.88 -30.16
CA LYS A 514 16.12 5.95 -30.84
C LYS A 514 16.60 4.82 -29.92
N LEU A 515 16.92 5.12 -28.66
CA LEU A 515 17.29 4.09 -27.67
C LEU A 515 16.08 3.21 -27.31
N LEU A 516 14.89 3.79 -27.18
CA LEU A 516 13.68 3.02 -26.93
C LEU A 516 13.37 2.05 -28.09
N THR A 517 13.48 2.49 -29.34
CA THR A 517 13.34 1.63 -30.53
C THR A 517 14.35 0.49 -30.51
N MET A 518 15.63 0.73 -30.18
CA MET A 518 16.63 -0.34 -30.07
C MET A 518 16.22 -1.42 -29.07
N ALA A 519 15.72 -1.01 -27.90
CA ALA A 519 15.25 -1.94 -26.86
C ALA A 519 13.98 -2.70 -27.29
N ILE A 520 13.02 -2.01 -27.90
CA ILE A 520 11.77 -2.61 -28.40
C ILE A 520 12.06 -3.65 -29.48
N ASP A 521 12.87 -3.28 -30.49
CA ASP A 521 13.25 -4.17 -31.59
C ASP A 521 13.96 -5.42 -31.08
N ALA A 522 14.89 -5.27 -30.13
CA ALA A 522 15.61 -6.40 -29.54
C ALA A 522 14.65 -7.37 -28.81
N CYS A 523 13.69 -6.85 -28.04
CA CYS A 523 12.67 -7.67 -27.40
C CYS A 523 11.78 -8.39 -28.40
N HIS A 524 11.32 -7.70 -29.45
CA HIS A 524 10.47 -8.29 -30.50
C HIS A 524 11.20 -9.40 -31.26
N LYS A 525 12.46 -9.18 -31.66
CA LYS A 525 13.28 -10.21 -32.34
C LYS A 525 13.39 -11.50 -31.53
N GLN A 526 13.40 -11.39 -30.20
CA GLN A 526 13.51 -12.54 -29.30
C GLN A 526 12.15 -13.02 -28.75
N ASN A 527 11.03 -12.42 -29.19
CA ASN A 527 9.68 -12.67 -28.69
C ASN A 527 9.59 -12.55 -27.15
N LYS A 528 10.20 -11.51 -26.59
CA LYS A 528 10.25 -11.22 -25.16
C LYS A 528 9.35 -10.04 -24.80
N TYR A 529 8.95 -9.99 -23.54
CA TYR A 529 8.12 -8.91 -23.02
C TYR A 529 8.83 -7.56 -23.16
N ILE A 530 8.10 -6.53 -23.57
CA ILE A 530 8.55 -5.15 -23.55
C ILE A 530 7.43 -4.25 -23.06
N GLY A 531 7.58 -3.73 -21.85
CA GLY A 531 6.70 -2.71 -21.28
C GLY A 531 7.41 -1.38 -21.14
N ILE A 532 6.65 -0.34 -20.81
CA ILE A 532 7.18 0.94 -20.34
C ILE A 532 6.51 1.34 -19.03
N CYS A 533 7.28 1.93 -18.13
CA CYS A 533 6.79 2.50 -16.88
C CYS A 533 7.25 3.95 -16.75
N GLY A 534 6.33 4.84 -16.35
CA GLY A 534 6.59 6.27 -16.32
C GLY A 534 5.29 7.07 -16.35
N GLN A 535 5.41 8.39 -16.29
CA GLN A 535 4.26 9.28 -16.56
C GLN A 535 4.23 9.78 -18.00
N GLY A 536 5.34 9.72 -18.74
CA GLY A 536 5.43 10.15 -20.15
C GLY A 536 4.24 9.77 -21.03
N PRO A 537 3.83 8.49 -21.11
CA PRO A 537 2.71 8.11 -21.98
C PRO A 537 1.34 8.68 -21.53
N SER A 538 1.22 9.07 -20.26
CA SER A 538 0.04 9.77 -19.75
C SER A 538 0.12 11.28 -20.00
N ASP A 539 1.30 11.87 -19.78
CA ASP A 539 1.52 13.32 -19.87
C ASP A 539 1.58 13.80 -21.33
N TYR A 540 2.08 12.93 -22.22
CA TYR A 540 2.26 13.18 -23.63
C TYR A 540 1.49 12.13 -24.45
N PRO A 541 0.24 12.44 -24.86
CA PRO A 541 -0.58 11.51 -25.64
C PRO A 541 0.14 11.03 -26.90
N ASP A 542 0.79 11.93 -27.64
CA ASP A 542 1.60 11.64 -28.84
C ASP A 542 2.74 10.63 -28.59
N PHE A 543 3.29 10.59 -27.37
CA PHE A 543 4.26 9.58 -26.98
C PHE A 543 3.62 8.21 -26.77
N ALA A 544 2.42 8.16 -26.16
CA ALA A 544 1.66 6.92 -26.06
C ALA A 544 1.23 6.39 -27.43
N GLU A 545 0.82 7.27 -28.35
CA GLU A 545 0.52 6.89 -29.74
C GLU A 545 1.74 6.26 -30.39
N TRP A 546 2.91 6.91 -30.28
CA TRP A 546 4.16 6.39 -30.83
C TRP A 546 4.53 5.02 -30.24
N LEU A 547 4.41 4.83 -28.91
CA LEU A 547 4.67 3.54 -28.27
C LEU A 547 3.69 2.44 -28.73
N PHE A 548 2.44 2.81 -28.94
CA PHE A 548 1.41 1.92 -29.48
C PHE A 548 1.73 1.52 -30.92
N GLU A 549 2.15 2.46 -31.77
CA GLU A 549 2.64 2.19 -33.14
C GLU A 549 3.89 1.31 -33.17
N GLN A 550 4.77 1.45 -32.18
CA GLN A 550 5.93 0.56 -31.98
C GLN A 550 5.52 -0.83 -31.44
N ASN A 551 4.22 -1.15 -31.31
CA ASN A 551 3.71 -2.43 -30.81
C ASN A 551 4.29 -2.83 -29.43
N ILE A 552 4.37 -1.87 -28.51
CA ILE A 552 4.78 -2.17 -27.14
C ILE A 552 3.79 -3.14 -26.47
N THR A 553 4.29 -4.08 -25.65
CA THR A 553 3.44 -5.10 -25.01
C THR A 553 2.53 -4.50 -23.95
N SER A 554 3.05 -3.55 -23.17
CA SER A 554 2.29 -2.88 -22.12
C SER A 554 2.73 -1.45 -21.86
N ILE A 555 1.79 -0.65 -21.35
CA ILE A 555 2.04 0.71 -20.85
C ILE A 555 1.54 0.76 -19.42
N SER A 556 2.44 1.08 -18.48
CA SER A 556 2.14 1.11 -17.05
C SER A 556 1.96 2.56 -16.57
N LEU A 557 0.74 2.87 -16.10
CA LEU A 557 0.29 4.23 -15.83
C LEU A 557 -0.11 4.42 -14.36
N ASN A 558 -0.18 5.67 -13.92
CA ASN A 558 -0.77 5.95 -12.62
C ASN A 558 -2.29 5.70 -12.67
N PRO A 559 -2.91 5.25 -11.56
CA PRO A 559 -4.33 4.88 -11.57
C PRO A 559 -5.32 5.97 -12.05
N ASP A 560 -4.99 7.26 -11.96
CA ASP A 560 -5.82 8.36 -12.50
C ASP A 560 -5.96 8.29 -14.01
N THR A 561 -4.85 7.97 -14.66
CA THR A 561 -4.66 8.32 -16.07
C THR A 561 -5.00 7.15 -16.99
N VAL A 562 -5.08 5.95 -16.42
CA VAL A 562 -5.44 4.69 -17.07
C VAL A 562 -6.61 4.82 -18.02
N VAL A 563 -7.77 5.29 -17.55
CA VAL A 563 -8.99 5.28 -18.37
C VAL A 563 -8.90 6.28 -19.52
N ASN A 564 -8.36 7.47 -19.26
CA ASN A 564 -8.19 8.49 -20.29
C ASN A 564 -7.22 8.03 -21.38
N THR A 565 -6.06 7.49 -21.01
CA THR A 565 -5.08 6.97 -21.97
C THR A 565 -5.62 5.76 -22.72
N TRP A 566 -6.34 4.85 -22.05
CA TRP A 566 -6.96 3.69 -22.70
C TRP A 566 -7.97 4.11 -23.77
N LEU A 567 -8.91 5.00 -23.44
CA LEU A 567 -9.91 5.49 -24.39
C LEU A 567 -9.30 6.30 -25.52
N HIS A 568 -8.19 7.00 -25.26
CA HIS A 568 -7.45 7.72 -26.29
C HIS A 568 -6.82 6.75 -27.30
N LEU A 569 -6.07 5.74 -26.84
CA LEU A 569 -5.46 4.73 -27.71
C LEU A 569 -6.49 3.92 -28.48
N ALA A 570 -7.67 3.67 -27.90
CA ALA A 570 -8.74 2.94 -28.56
C ALA A 570 -9.30 3.66 -29.80
N LYS A 571 -9.26 5.00 -29.82
CA LYS A 571 -9.68 5.79 -30.99
C LYS A 571 -8.71 5.70 -32.16
N ILE A 572 -7.47 5.32 -31.90
CA ILE A 572 -6.41 5.17 -32.91
C ILE A 572 -6.48 3.78 -33.55
N ASN A 573 -6.95 2.79 -32.79
CA ASN A 573 -7.12 1.40 -33.23
C ASN A 573 -8.34 1.20 -34.17
N THR A 574 -9.21 2.21 -34.30
CA THR A 574 -10.33 2.27 -35.25
C THR A 574 -9.99 3.13 -36.44
#